data_AF-D2A0V3-F1
#
_entry.id   AF-D2A0V3-F1
#
_cell.length_a   1.000
_cell.length_b   1.000
_cell.length_c   1.000
_cell.angle_alpha   90.00
_cell.angle_beta   90.00
_cell.angle_gamma   90.00
#
_symmetry.space_group_name_H-M   'P 1'
#
loop_
_entity.id
_entity.type
_entity.pdbx_description
1 polymer ?
#
loop_
_entity_poly.entity_id
_entity_poly.type
_entity_poly.pdbx_seq_one_letter_code
_entity_poly.pdbx_strand_id
1 'polypeptide(L)'
;MKHPLLLCVLGAVISTVFSAEPPACDYEHDIRTYFCKRIRDVFPNIFYGNYHLQCEQCNIRIFTNKTFPFSNSLVSFNVSESAIRVITSRAFSSLSNIQYLYLQNNIIEDIEPGAFAGLRQVYEVHLENNNLGKIVPGFLDDLEANTVDLKNNKIKHLPSGVFGGSLGVLILDLSKNRIKTIEPDAFAGLESLEVLNLENNELCHLTCGVFKHLSTLRQLNLADNKLSKFTVGTFSGLTHLTSLNLANNSISAFDGNILIPFNHLSKLDLSRNGIYYFDANSVHVNVPTLRVLRIDDNLLSCIHLINVIQYFKKVHVEVVNTVGRYHVQNVIGIACTEIILNHSVDFEQFLKVAEEDTKKSISYC
;
A
#
# COMPACT_ATOMS: atom_id res chain seq x y z
N MET A 1 -49.51 -31.37 -67.78
CA MET A 1 -50.31 -30.60 -66.80
C MET A 1 -50.11 -31.19 -65.41
N LYS A 2 -49.80 -30.34 -64.44
CA LYS A 2 -49.98 -30.47 -62.97
C LYS A 2 -49.13 -31.49 -62.17
N HIS A 3 -48.20 -30.92 -61.40
CA HIS A 3 -47.78 -31.27 -60.03
C HIS A 3 -48.98 -31.34 -59.04
N PRO A 4 -48.90 -31.94 -57.82
CA PRO A 4 -47.87 -31.63 -56.80
C PRO A 4 -47.38 -32.70 -55.80
N LEU A 5 -46.16 -32.41 -55.29
CA LEU A 5 -45.56 -32.52 -53.94
C LEU A 5 -45.81 -33.72 -53.00
N LEU A 6 -44.69 -34.34 -52.58
CA LEU A 6 -44.48 -34.82 -51.20
C LEU A 6 -43.07 -34.38 -50.73
N LEU A 7 -43.03 -33.63 -49.61
CA LEU A 7 -41.81 -33.13 -48.96
C LEU A 7 -41.02 -34.26 -48.29
N CYS A 8 -39.72 -34.31 -48.55
CA CYS A 8 -38.74 -35.08 -47.77
C CYS A 8 -38.21 -34.18 -46.64
N VAL A 9 -38.34 -34.65 -45.39
CA VAL A 9 -37.66 -34.07 -44.22
C VAL A 9 -36.40 -34.90 -43.96
N LEU A 10 -35.23 -34.30 -44.17
CA LEU A 10 -33.96 -34.77 -43.63
C LEU A 10 -33.21 -33.54 -43.13
N GLY A 11 -33.15 -33.42 -41.80
CA GLY A 11 -32.51 -32.31 -41.10
C GLY A 11 -31.00 -32.31 -41.32
N ALA A 12 -30.49 -31.17 -41.78
CA ALA A 12 -29.06 -30.88 -41.79
C ALA A 12 -28.67 -30.26 -40.44
N VAL A 13 -27.81 -30.96 -39.71
CA VAL A 13 -27.09 -30.44 -38.53
C VAL A 13 -26.13 -29.36 -39.01
N ILE A 14 -26.47 -28.08 -38.80
CA ILE A 14 -25.53 -26.97 -38.98
C ILE A 14 -24.71 -26.87 -37.69
N SER A 15 -23.54 -27.51 -37.71
CA SER A 15 -22.45 -27.25 -36.77
C SER A 15 -21.92 -25.84 -37.06
N THR A 16 -22.40 -24.83 -36.34
CA THR A 16 -21.75 -23.52 -36.27
C THR A 16 -20.44 -23.65 -35.51
N VAL A 17 -19.36 -23.93 -36.25
CA VAL A 17 -18.01 -23.73 -35.75
C VAL A 17 -17.84 -22.22 -35.61
N PHE A 18 -17.86 -21.71 -34.38
CA PHE A 18 -17.36 -20.38 -34.07
C PHE A 18 -15.88 -20.33 -34.51
N SER A 19 -15.63 -19.75 -35.68
CA SER A 19 -14.28 -19.38 -36.08
C SER A 19 -13.84 -18.25 -35.14
N ALA A 20 -13.01 -18.57 -34.15
CA ALA A 20 -12.32 -17.56 -33.38
C ALA A 20 -11.36 -16.84 -34.35
N GLU A 21 -11.68 -15.60 -34.70
CA GLU A 21 -10.78 -14.74 -35.47
C GLU A 21 -9.38 -14.70 -34.82
N PRO A 22 -8.32 -14.56 -35.64
CA PRO A 22 -6.95 -14.58 -35.14
C PRO A 22 -6.63 -13.39 -34.22
N PRO A 23 -5.53 -13.48 -33.45
CA PRO A 23 -5.02 -12.33 -32.71
C PRO A 23 -4.68 -11.22 -33.70
N ALA A 24 -5.16 -10.01 -33.41
CA ALA A 24 -4.96 -8.82 -34.24
C ALA A 24 -4.59 -7.65 -33.33
N CYS A 25 -3.72 -6.78 -33.82
CA CYS A 25 -3.35 -5.53 -33.18
C CYS A 25 -3.65 -4.39 -34.14
N ASP A 26 -4.68 -3.61 -33.83
CA ASP A 26 -5.10 -2.46 -34.62
C ASP A 26 -4.54 -1.17 -34.01
N TYR A 27 -4.30 -0.15 -34.84
CA TYR A 27 -3.75 1.12 -34.38
C TYR A 27 -4.76 2.25 -34.55
N GLU A 28 -5.04 2.95 -33.45
CA GLU A 28 -5.87 4.14 -33.43
C GLU A 28 -4.99 5.40 -33.42
N HIS A 29 -5.09 6.19 -34.49
CA HIS A 29 -4.21 7.34 -34.72
C HIS A 29 -4.50 8.51 -33.78
N ASP A 30 -5.79 8.76 -33.49
CA ASP A 30 -6.23 9.94 -32.73
C ASP A 30 -5.70 9.92 -31.28
N ILE A 31 -5.62 8.73 -30.70
CA ILE A 31 -5.13 8.51 -29.32
C ILE A 31 -3.78 7.78 -29.29
N ARG A 32 -3.14 7.58 -30.44
CA ARG A 32 -1.82 6.94 -30.57
C ARG A 32 -1.69 5.63 -29.78
N THR A 33 -2.68 4.75 -29.93
CA THR A 33 -2.78 3.52 -29.14
C THR A 33 -2.94 2.30 -30.03
N TYR A 34 -2.17 1.24 -29.75
CA TYR A 34 -2.38 -0.08 -30.32
C TYR A 34 -3.33 -0.89 -29.45
N PHE A 35 -4.36 -1.47 -30.05
CA PHE A 35 -5.30 -2.38 -29.40
C PHE A 35 -5.06 -3.80 -29.87
N CYS A 36 -4.44 -4.61 -29.03
CA CYS A 36 -4.18 -6.01 -29.29
C CYS A 36 -5.26 -6.87 -28.64
N LYS A 37 -5.91 -7.73 -29.44
CA LYS A 37 -7.00 -8.59 -28.95
C LYS A 37 -6.59 -10.05 -28.92
N ARG A 38 -7.01 -10.75 -27.86
CA ARG A 38 -6.91 -12.23 -27.73
C ARG A 38 -5.46 -12.77 -27.78
N ILE A 39 -4.49 -12.01 -27.30
CA ILE A 39 -3.10 -12.47 -27.16
C ILE A 39 -3.03 -13.52 -26.06
N ARG A 40 -2.35 -14.64 -26.34
CA ARG A 40 -2.18 -15.76 -25.38
C ARG A 40 -0.73 -15.94 -24.92
N ASP A 41 0.22 -15.84 -25.84
CA ASP A 41 1.62 -16.16 -25.53
C ASP A 41 2.57 -15.05 -25.99
N VAL A 42 2.41 -14.55 -27.21
CA VAL A 42 3.37 -13.66 -27.88
C VAL A 42 2.65 -12.55 -28.63
N PHE A 43 3.15 -11.30 -28.50
CA PHE A 43 2.68 -10.18 -29.31
C PHE A 43 3.23 -10.26 -30.74
N PRO A 44 2.40 -10.11 -31.78
CA PRO A 44 2.77 -10.46 -33.16
C PRO A 44 3.63 -9.41 -33.88
N ASN A 45 3.69 -8.17 -33.38
CA ASN A 45 4.20 -7.02 -34.12
C ASN A 45 5.29 -6.26 -33.36
N ILE A 46 6.03 -5.42 -34.10
CA ILE A 46 6.87 -4.38 -33.54
C ILE A 46 6.07 -3.08 -33.49
N PHE A 47 6.08 -2.42 -32.34
CA PHE A 47 5.35 -1.20 -32.03
C PHE A 47 6.34 -0.02 -31.94
N TYR A 48 6.24 0.88 -32.90
CA TYR A 48 7.09 2.07 -33.03
C TYR A 48 6.30 3.35 -32.81
N GLY A 49 6.96 4.42 -32.35
CA GLY A 49 6.43 5.78 -32.38
C GLY A 49 6.13 6.41 -31.03
N ASN A 50 6.64 5.87 -29.92
CA ASN A 50 6.32 6.35 -28.56
C ASN A 50 4.80 6.29 -28.25
N TYR A 51 4.19 5.17 -28.63
CA TYR A 51 2.75 4.94 -28.52
C TYR A 51 2.38 4.10 -27.30
N HIS A 52 1.08 4.01 -27.05
CA HIS A 52 0.49 3.19 -25.99
C HIS A 52 0.08 1.84 -26.56
N LEU A 53 0.09 0.78 -25.74
CA LEU A 53 -0.46 -0.52 -26.10
C LEU A 53 -1.49 -0.97 -25.06
N GLN A 54 -2.67 -1.35 -25.51
CA GLN A 54 -3.74 -1.93 -24.72
C GLN A 54 -3.96 -3.39 -25.16
N CYS A 55 -3.88 -4.32 -24.21
CA CYS A 55 -4.29 -5.70 -24.40
C CYS A 55 -5.74 -5.87 -23.98
N GLU A 56 -6.61 -6.25 -24.91
CA GLU A 56 -8.02 -6.52 -24.65
C GLU A 56 -8.30 -8.01 -24.78
N GLN A 57 -8.98 -8.58 -23.77
CA GLN A 57 -9.36 -10.00 -23.76
C GLN A 57 -8.14 -10.93 -23.91
N CYS A 58 -6.99 -10.52 -23.40
CA CYS A 58 -5.77 -11.30 -23.41
C CYS A 58 -5.81 -12.37 -22.30
N ASN A 59 -5.06 -13.45 -22.51
CA ASN A 59 -4.99 -14.56 -21.55
C ASN A 59 -3.55 -15.09 -21.51
N ILE A 60 -2.66 -14.25 -21.00
CA ILE A 60 -1.22 -14.47 -20.94
C ILE A 60 -0.90 -15.03 -19.57
N ARG A 61 -0.99 -16.35 -19.40
CA ARG A 61 -0.82 -16.98 -18.07
C ARG A 61 0.57 -16.76 -17.46
N ILE A 62 1.60 -16.77 -18.29
CA ILE A 62 2.99 -16.57 -17.87
C ILE A 62 3.60 -15.51 -18.78
N PHE A 63 4.04 -14.41 -18.19
CA PHE A 63 4.70 -13.34 -18.92
C PHE A 63 6.22 -13.54 -18.87
N THR A 64 6.84 -13.70 -20.04
CA THR A 64 8.26 -13.98 -20.19
C THR A 64 8.95 -13.00 -21.12
N ASN A 65 10.28 -13.03 -21.20
CA ASN A 65 11.03 -12.25 -22.17
C ASN A 65 10.70 -12.60 -23.64
N LYS A 66 10.08 -13.76 -23.89
CA LYS A 66 9.60 -14.17 -25.23
C LYS A 66 8.20 -13.67 -25.54
N THR A 67 7.43 -13.26 -24.53
CA THR A 67 6.09 -12.70 -24.73
C THR A 67 6.16 -11.41 -25.54
N PHE A 68 7.24 -10.65 -25.37
CA PHE A 68 7.57 -9.45 -26.15
C PHE A 68 8.93 -9.64 -26.87
N PRO A 69 8.97 -10.34 -28.01
CA PRO A 69 10.22 -10.83 -28.61
C PRO A 69 11.01 -9.73 -29.35
N PHE A 70 10.38 -8.62 -29.66
CA PHE A 70 11.00 -7.50 -30.37
C PHE A 70 11.28 -6.35 -29.42
N SER A 71 12.30 -5.55 -29.72
CA SER A 71 12.52 -4.27 -29.05
C SER A 71 11.49 -3.24 -29.52
N ASN A 72 10.96 -2.44 -28.60
CA ASN A 72 9.90 -1.48 -28.90
C ASN A 72 10.19 -0.10 -28.32
N SER A 73 9.45 0.89 -28.80
CA SER A 73 9.50 2.27 -28.29
C SER A 73 8.23 2.66 -27.52
N LEU A 74 7.46 1.69 -27.04
CA LEU A 74 6.22 1.93 -26.29
C LEU A 74 6.46 2.81 -25.07
N VAL A 75 5.54 3.76 -24.83
CA VAL A 75 5.53 4.64 -23.66
C VAL A 75 4.67 4.04 -22.55
N SER A 76 3.54 3.43 -22.90
CA SER A 76 2.77 2.65 -21.94
C SER A 76 2.45 1.27 -22.47
N PHE A 77 2.36 0.32 -21.54
CA PHE A 77 1.90 -1.03 -21.83
C PHE A 77 0.86 -1.41 -20.80
N ASN A 78 -0.36 -1.61 -21.28
CA ASN A 78 -1.46 -2.08 -20.48
C ASN A 78 -1.79 -3.53 -20.82
N VAL A 79 -1.50 -4.39 -19.85
CA VAL A 79 -1.82 -5.82 -19.85
C VAL A 79 -2.56 -6.17 -18.55
N SER A 80 -3.33 -5.21 -18.03
CA SER A 80 -4.32 -5.47 -16.99
C SER A 80 -5.35 -6.48 -17.46
N GLU A 81 -5.98 -7.18 -16.51
CA GLU A 81 -7.08 -8.12 -16.80
C GLU A 81 -6.74 -9.21 -17.83
N SER A 82 -5.47 -9.62 -17.88
CA SER A 82 -4.92 -10.55 -18.88
C SER A 82 -4.62 -11.95 -18.33
N ALA A 83 -5.15 -12.28 -17.15
CA ALA A 83 -4.99 -13.55 -16.45
C ALA A 83 -3.52 -13.97 -16.20
N ILE A 84 -2.61 -13.00 -16.08
CA ILE A 84 -1.19 -13.27 -15.75
C ILE A 84 -1.11 -13.85 -14.35
N ARG A 85 -0.39 -14.98 -14.22
CA ARG A 85 -0.13 -15.66 -12.95
C ARG A 85 1.32 -15.56 -12.51
N VAL A 86 2.26 -15.56 -13.46
CA VAL A 86 3.71 -15.54 -13.18
C VAL A 86 4.40 -14.55 -14.12
N ILE A 87 5.33 -13.77 -13.57
CA ILE A 87 6.24 -12.91 -14.34
C ILE A 87 7.67 -13.42 -14.13
N THR A 88 8.34 -13.81 -15.21
CA THR A 88 9.70 -14.36 -15.13
C THR A 88 10.78 -13.28 -15.14
N SER A 89 12.00 -13.63 -14.77
CA SER A 89 13.16 -12.74 -14.84
C SER A 89 13.30 -12.10 -16.25
N ARG A 90 13.62 -10.80 -16.28
CA ARG A 90 13.78 -9.99 -17.51
C ARG A 90 12.59 -10.02 -18.46
N ALA A 91 11.40 -10.34 -17.96
CA ALA A 91 10.13 -10.37 -18.70
C ALA A 91 9.93 -9.14 -19.60
N PHE A 92 10.27 -7.96 -19.10
CA PHE A 92 10.04 -6.68 -19.78
C PHE A 92 11.31 -6.07 -20.40
N SER A 93 12.40 -6.84 -20.50
CA SER A 93 13.71 -6.32 -20.97
C SER A 93 13.70 -5.71 -22.38
N SER A 94 12.75 -6.09 -23.24
CA SER A 94 12.59 -5.52 -24.58
C SER A 94 11.82 -4.18 -24.61
N LEU A 95 11.34 -3.71 -23.45
CA LEU A 95 10.45 -2.56 -23.29
C LEU A 95 11.13 -1.39 -22.58
N SER A 96 12.36 -1.06 -22.97
CA SER A 96 13.24 -0.14 -22.25
C SER A 96 12.77 1.34 -22.22
N ASN A 97 11.78 1.71 -23.03
CA ASN A 97 11.24 3.08 -23.11
C ASN A 97 9.92 3.26 -22.35
N ILE A 98 9.45 2.22 -21.65
CA ILE A 98 8.18 2.28 -20.92
C ILE A 98 8.27 3.25 -19.74
N GLN A 99 7.22 4.06 -19.64
CA GLN A 99 6.94 5.02 -18.60
C GLN A 99 5.78 4.56 -17.70
N TYR A 100 4.80 3.85 -18.25
CA TYR A 100 3.64 3.36 -17.50
C TYR A 100 3.40 1.88 -17.79
N LEU A 101 3.45 1.05 -16.73
CA LEU A 101 3.23 -0.39 -16.83
C LEU A 101 2.00 -0.78 -16.00
N TYR A 102 0.95 -1.24 -16.69
CA TYR A 102 -0.31 -1.63 -16.06
C TYR A 102 -0.43 -3.16 -16.02
N LEU A 103 -0.27 -3.72 -14.81
CA LEU A 103 -0.37 -5.16 -14.51
C LEU A 103 -1.49 -5.46 -13.48
N GLN A 104 -2.27 -4.46 -13.09
CA GLN A 104 -3.36 -4.59 -12.13
C GLN A 104 -4.48 -5.51 -12.61
N ASN A 105 -5.29 -5.98 -11.67
CA ASN A 105 -6.45 -6.86 -11.93
C ASN A 105 -6.07 -8.15 -12.69
N ASN A 106 -4.87 -8.68 -12.45
CA ASN A 106 -4.45 -10.00 -12.91
C ASN A 106 -4.58 -11.02 -11.77
N ILE A 107 -4.01 -12.21 -11.95
CA ILE A 107 -3.97 -13.26 -10.92
C ILE A 107 -2.53 -13.56 -10.52
N ILE A 108 -1.65 -12.54 -10.54
CA ILE A 108 -0.21 -12.72 -10.35
C ILE A 108 0.04 -13.26 -8.94
N GLU A 109 0.65 -14.43 -8.87
CA GLU A 109 1.02 -15.12 -7.63
C GLU A 109 2.52 -15.02 -7.36
N ASP A 110 3.33 -14.89 -8.43
CA ASP A 110 4.79 -14.93 -8.34
C ASP A 110 5.45 -13.97 -9.35
N ILE A 111 6.52 -13.32 -8.88
CA ILE A 111 7.38 -12.42 -9.65
C ILE A 111 8.81 -12.84 -9.34
N GLU A 112 9.50 -13.36 -10.36
CA GLU A 112 10.88 -13.80 -10.20
C GLU A 112 11.83 -12.61 -10.00
N PRO A 113 12.99 -12.82 -9.33
CA PRO A 113 14.02 -11.79 -9.21
C PRO A 113 14.43 -11.20 -10.57
N GLY A 114 14.56 -9.87 -10.63
CA GLY A 114 14.89 -9.13 -11.84
C GLY A 114 13.83 -9.20 -12.94
N ALA A 115 12.57 -9.52 -12.62
CA ALA A 115 11.47 -9.52 -13.59
C ALA A 115 11.35 -8.21 -14.37
N PHE A 116 11.58 -7.09 -13.69
CA PHE A 116 11.52 -5.74 -14.24
C PHE A 116 12.85 -5.19 -14.72
N ALA A 117 13.92 -6.01 -14.73
CA ALA A 117 15.24 -5.56 -15.10
C ALA A 117 15.26 -5.02 -16.55
N GLY A 118 15.80 -3.81 -16.71
CA GLY A 118 15.85 -3.07 -17.98
C GLY A 118 14.81 -1.95 -18.10
N LEU A 119 13.88 -1.85 -17.16
CA LEU A 119 12.93 -0.75 -17.06
C LEU A 119 13.56 0.44 -16.30
N ARG A 120 14.16 1.37 -17.04
CA ARG A 120 15.01 2.45 -16.49
C ARG A 120 14.35 3.83 -16.34
N GLN A 121 13.14 4.01 -16.85
CA GLN A 121 12.48 5.34 -16.90
C GLN A 121 10.98 5.23 -16.59
N VAL A 122 10.63 4.38 -15.63
CA VAL A 122 9.23 4.13 -15.31
C VAL A 122 8.73 5.20 -14.36
N TYR A 123 7.60 5.83 -14.70
CA TYR A 123 6.90 6.68 -13.75
C TYR A 123 6.07 5.82 -12.80
N GLU A 124 5.26 4.89 -13.33
CA GLU A 124 4.32 4.12 -12.53
C GLU A 124 4.29 2.63 -12.93
N VAL A 125 4.42 1.76 -11.93
CA VAL A 125 4.16 0.32 -12.04
C VAL A 125 2.94 -0.03 -11.20
N HIS A 126 1.87 -0.46 -11.87
CA HIS A 126 0.61 -0.86 -11.25
C HIS A 126 0.54 -2.37 -11.09
N LEU A 127 0.63 -2.88 -9.87
CA LEU A 127 0.53 -4.29 -9.50
C LEU A 127 -0.65 -4.54 -8.55
N GLU A 128 -1.53 -3.56 -8.36
CA GLU A 128 -2.65 -3.66 -7.44
C GLU A 128 -3.69 -4.70 -7.86
N ASN A 129 -4.46 -5.21 -6.89
CA ASN A 129 -5.51 -6.20 -7.12
C ASN A 129 -4.98 -7.50 -7.79
N ASN A 130 -3.87 -8.03 -7.29
CA ASN A 130 -3.29 -9.31 -7.70
C ASN A 130 -3.31 -10.32 -6.54
N ASN A 131 -2.67 -11.47 -6.71
CA ASN A 131 -2.64 -12.57 -5.74
C ASN A 131 -1.28 -12.76 -5.06
N LEU A 132 -0.41 -11.73 -5.05
CA LEU A 132 0.95 -11.84 -4.52
C LEU A 132 0.91 -12.19 -3.03
N GLY A 133 1.22 -13.44 -2.70
CA GLY A 133 1.24 -13.93 -1.31
C GLY A 133 2.60 -13.78 -0.64
N LYS A 134 3.65 -13.80 -1.45
CA LYS A 134 5.05 -13.68 -1.05
C LYS A 134 5.76 -12.78 -2.04
N ILE A 135 6.72 -12.02 -1.54
CA ILE A 135 7.69 -11.27 -2.34
C ILE A 135 9.07 -11.73 -1.91
N VAL A 136 10.01 -11.76 -2.86
CA VAL A 136 11.38 -12.27 -2.65
C VAL A 136 12.38 -11.16 -2.91
N PRO A 137 13.54 -11.14 -2.23
CA PRO A 137 14.60 -10.21 -2.54
C PRO A 137 14.94 -10.20 -4.03
N GLY A 138 15.05 -8.99 -4.57
CA GLY A 138 15.37 -8.74 -5.96
C GLY A 138 14.19 -8.81 -6.94
N PHE A 139 12.95 -9.01 -6.50
CA PHE A 139 11.80 -8.96 -7.43
C PHE A 139 11.66 -7.61 -8.16
N LEU A 140 12.18 -6.53 -7.57
CA LEU A 140 12.29 -5.18 -8.17
C LEU A 140 13.75 -4.78 -8.52
N ASP A 141 14.67 -5.74 -8.63
CA ASP A 141 16.05 -5.45 -9.03
C ASP A 141 16.07 -4.76 -10.40
N ASP A 142 16.93 -3.75 -10.53
CA ASP A 142 17.13 -2.94 -11.74
C ASP A 142 15.85 -2.25 -12.25
N LEU A 143 14.85 -2.03 -11.38
CA LEU A 143 13.70 -1.19 -11.67
C LEU A 143 13.97 0.26 -11.21
N GLU A 144 13.99 1.19 -12.16
CA GLU A 144 13.97 2.62 -11.88
C GLU A 144 12.54 3.13 -12.11
N ALA A 145 11.74 3.08 -11.04
CA ALA A 145 10.36 3.54 -11.02
C ALA A 145 10.15 4.64 -9.97
N ASN A 146 9.31 5.64 -10.24
CA ASN A 146 8.91 6.61 -9.21
C ASN A 146 7.85 6.03 -8.26
N THR A 147 6.87 5.32 -8.81
CA THR A 147 5.74 4.77 -8.06
C THR A 147 5.61 3.27 -8.30
N VAL A 148 5.48 2.51 -7.22
CA VAL A 148 5.15 1.09 -7.25
C VAL A 148 3.90 0.86 -6.40
N ASP A 149 2.80 0.48 -7.05
CA ASP A 149 1.53 0.17 -6.39
C ASP A 149 1.37 -1.36 -6.24
N LEU A 150 1.47 -1.84 -5.00
CA LEU A 150 1.27 -3.24 -4.60
C LEU A 150 0.00 -3.42 -3.77
N LYS A 151 -0.91 -2.45 -3.80
CA LYS A 151 -2.14 -2.42 -3.02
C LYS A 151 -3.04 -3.61 -3.29
N ASN A 152 -3.78 -4.04 -2.27
CA ASN A 152 -4.78 -5.09 -2.40
C ASN A 152 -4.22 -6.39 -3.01
N ASN A 153 -3.08 -6.83 -2.47
CA ASN A 153 -2.49 -8.14 -2.72
C ASN A 153 -2.67 -9.04 -1.48
N LYS A 154 -1.89 -10.11 -1.36
CA LYS A 154 -1.97 -11.09 -0.25
C LYS A 154 -0.66 -11.18 0.53
N ILE A 155 0.19 -10.15 0.46
CA ILE A 155 1.54 -10.16 1.01
C ILE A 155 1.45 -10.27 2.54
N LYS A 156 2.17 -11.24 3.12
CA LYS A 156 2.12 -11.53 4.57
C LYS A 156 3.35 -11.06 5.34
N HIS A 157 4.50 -11.00 4.67
CA HIS A 157 5.80 -10.73 5.29
C HIS A 157 6.61 -9.86 4.34
N LEU A 158 7.34 -8.89 4.90
CA LEU A 158 8.38 -8.15 4.18
C LEU A 158 9.74 -8.69 4.62
N PRO A 159 10.41 -9.54 3.82
CA PRO A 159 11.71 -10.08 4.17
C PRO A 159 12.82 -9.02 4.09
N SER A 160 13.94 -9.29 4.74
CA SER A 160 15.10 -8.40 4.72
C SER A 160 15.59 -8.14 3.28
N GLY A 161 15.88 -6.88 2.96
CA GLY A 161 16.39 -6.47 1.63
C GLY A 161 15.44 -6.70 0.46
N VAL A 162 14.13 -6.86 0.71
CA VAL A 162 13.18 -7.21 -0.36
C VAL A 162 13.05 -6.15 -1.47
N PHE A 163 13.32 -4.89 -1.12
CA PHE A 163 13.33 -3.75 -2.04
C PHE A 163 14.75 -3.31 -2.45
N GLY A 164 15.73 -4.20 -2.32
CA GLY A 164 17.08 -3.97 -2.82
C GLY A 164 17.07 -3.61 -4.31
N GLY A 165 18.02 -2.77 -4.73
CA GLY A 165 18.15 -2.34 -6.13
C GLY A 165 17.14 -1.26 -6.59
N SER A 166 16.11 -0.94 -5.80
CA SER A 166 15.04 0.01 -6.16
C SER A 166 15.30 1.46 -5.69
N LEU A 167 16.50 1.99 -5.97
CA LEU A 167 16.96 3.30 -5.43
C LEU A 167 16.10 4.50 -5.83
N GLY A 168 15.36 4.40 -6.94
CA GLY A 168 14.56 5.50 -7.51
C GLY A 168 13.13 5.62 -6.99
N VAL A 169 12.64 4.65 -6.19
CA VAL A 169 11.23 4.62 -5.76
C VAL A 169 10.94 5.74 -4.77
N LEU A 170 9.97 6.59 -5.13
CA LEU A 170 9.50 7.72 -4.34
C LEU A 170 8.19 7.39 -3.60
N ILE A 171 7.33 6.58 -4.21
CA ILE A 171 6.02 6.20 -3.66
C ILE A 171 5.87 4.68 -3.69
N LEU A 172 5.61 4.09 -2.53
CA LEU A 172 5.34 2.67 -2.37
C LEU A 172 4.01 2.47 -1.65
N ASP A 173 3.03 1.90 -2.34
CA ASP A 173 1.75 1.51 -1.75
C ASP A 173 1.69 0.00 -1.49
N LEU A 174 1.69 -0.38 -0.21
CA LEU A 174 1.53 -1.74 0.29
C LEU A 174 0.21 -1.91 1.05
N SER A 175 -0.72 -0.96 0.91
CA SER A 175 -1.98 -0.96 1.64
C SER A 175 -2.89 -2.13 1.26
N LYS A 176 -3.81 -2.49 2.16
CA LYS A 176 -4.79 -3.56 1.94
C LYS A 176 -4.15 -4.91 1.63
N ASN A 177 -2.99 -5.18 2.23
CA ASN A 177 -2.35 -6.49 2.20
C ASN A 177 -2.66 -7.24 3.51
N ARG A 178 -1.86 -8.27 3.83
CA ARG A 178 -2.00 -9.07 5.06
C ARG A 178 -0.69 -9.08 5.84
N ILE A 179 0.07 -7.98 5.77
CA ILE A 179 1.42 -7.92 6.31
C ILE A 179 1.35 -7.99 7.83
N LYS A 180 1.98 -9.02 8.40
CA LYS A 180 2.05 -9.26 9.85
C LYS A 180 3.40 -8.87 10.43
N THR A 181 4.47 -9.06 9.65
CA THR A 181 5.84 -8.86 10.10
C THR A 181 6.66 -8.15 9.03
N ILE A 182 7.50 -7.24 9.50
CA ILE A 182 8.52 -6.55 8.71
C ILE A 182 9.86 -6.96 9.31
N GLU A 183 10.69 -7.65 8.54
CA GLU A 183 12.01 -8.06 8.99
C GLU A 183 12.96 -6.86 9.09
N PRO A 184 14.03 -6.96 9.89
CA PRO A 184 15.10 -5.96 9.88
C PRO A 184 15.62 -5.72 8.47
N ASP A 185 15.85 -4.46 8.13
CA ASP A 185 16.39 -4.05 6.82
C ASP A 185 15.49 -4.39 5.62
N ALA A 186 14.20 -4.70 5.82
CA ALA A 186 13.26 -4.94 4.72
C ALA A 186 13.19 -3.77 3.73
N PHE A 187 13.26 -2.53 4.23
CA PHE A 187 13.24 -1.30 3.43
C PHE A 187 14.64 -0.80 3.02
N ALA A 188 15.69 -1.60 3.18
CA ALA A 188 17.00 -1.25 2.64
C ALA A 188 16.92 -1.13 1.10
N GLY A 189 17.53 -0.07 0.54
CA GLY A 189 17.46 0.25 -0.88
C GLY A 189 16.40 1.30 -1.27
N LEU A 190 15.49 1.66 -0.36
CA LEU A 190 14.45 2.69 -0.59
C LEU A 190 14.87 4.08 -0.06
N GLU A 191 16.09 4.50 -0.35
CA GLU A 191 16.68 5.73 0.22
C GLU A 191 16.01 7.02 -0.27
N SER A 192 15.38 6.98 -1.45
CA SER A 192 14.65 8.10 -2.06
C SER A 192 13.15 8.15 -1.70
N LEU A 193 12.67 7.19 -0.92
CA LEU A 193 11.23 7.01 -0.68
C LEU A 193 10.64 8.17 0.11
N GLU A 194 9.66 8.86 -0.46
CA GLU A 194 8.96 9.98 0.16
C GLU A 194 7.61 9.60 0.79
N VAL A 195 6.92 8.60 0.22
CA VAL A 195 5.61 8.15 0.67
C VAL A 195 5.57 6.63 0.82
N LEU A 196 5.23 6.17 2.03
CA LEU A 196 5.02 4.76 2.34
C LEU A 196 3.61 4.56 2.89
N ASN A 197 2.82 3.76 2.18
CA ASN A 197 1.48 3.38 2.63
C ASN A 197 1.45 1.91 3.07
N LEU A 198 1.21 1.68 4.36
CA LEU A 198 1.04 0.36 4.98
C LEU A 198 -0.37 0.22 5.61
N GLU A 199 -1.31 1.09 5.22
CA GLU A 199 -2.68 1.10 5.73
C GLU A 199 -3.38 -0.25 5.51
N ASN A 200 -4.24 -0.64 6.44
CA ASN A 200 -5.11 -1.82 6.29
C ASN A 200 -4.28 -3.09 6.07
N ASN A 201 -3.40 -3.35 7.04
CA ASN A 201 -2.58 -4.55 7.14
C ASN A 201 -2.84 -5.22 8.50
N GLU A 202 -2.03 -6.22 8.86
CA GLU A 202 -2.18 -6.99 10.09
C GLU A 202 -1.01 -6.77 11.06
N LEU A 203 -0.34 -5.61 11.00
CA LEU A 203 0.83 -5.31 11.82
C LEU A 203 0.42 -5.17 13.28
N CYS A 204 0.98 -6.00 14.17
CA CYS A 204 0.76 -5.90 15.62
C CYS A 204 1.91 -5.20 16.37
N HIS A 205 3.14 -5.30 15.84
CA HIS A 205 4.34 -4.70 16.44
C HIS A 205 5.30 -4.18 15.36
N LEU A 206 6.13 -3.21 15.74
CA LEU A 206 7.22 -2.69 14.93
C LEU A 206 8.52 -2.79 15.72
N THR A 207 9.57 -3.32 15.09
CA THR A 207 10.89 -3.44 15.71
C THR A 207 11.60 -2.08 15.76
N CYS A 208 12.56 -1.94 16.66
CA CYS A 208 13.39 -0.73 16.75
C CYS A 208 14.13 -0.50 15.43
N GLY A 209 14.06 0.72 14.89
CA GLY A 209 14.73 1.10 13.65
C GLY A 209 14.22 0.39 12.41
N VAL A 210 12.99 -0.13 12.40
CA VAL A 210 12.41 -0.80 11.22
C VAL A 210 12.41 0.11 9.97
N PHE A 211 12.34 1.43 10.17
CA PHE A 211 12.37 2.43 9.09
C PHE A 211 13.71 3.19 8.97
N LYS A 212 14.80 2.69 9.55
CA LYS A 212 16.08 3.43 9.67
C LYS A 212 16.69 3.90 8.35
N HIS A 213 16.36 3.25 7.23
CA HIS A 213 16.86 3.59 5.89
C HIS A 213 16.04 4.66 5.17
N LEU A 214 14.84 4.97 5.67
CA LEU A 214 13.86 5.84 5.01
C LEU A 214 14.07 7.31 5.39
N SER A 215 15.30 7.81 5.21
CA SER A 215 15.70 9.15 5.70
C SER A 215 15.01 10.31 4.99
N THR A 216 14.51 10.10 3.77
CA THR A 216 13.79 11.09 2.94
C THR A 216 12.27 11.02 3.09
N LEU A 217 11.76 10.06 3.87
CA LEU A 217 10.33 9.80 3.99
C LEU A 217 9.59 11.00 4.58
N ARG A 218 8.56 11.44 3.88
CA ARG A 218 7.72 12.60 4.25
C ARG A 218 6.38 12.17 4.81
N GLN A 219 5.84 11.05 4.33
CA GLN A 219 4.52 10.56 4.70
C GLN A 219 4.57 9.06 5.01
N LEU A 220 4.10 8.70 6.20
CA LEU A 220 3.97 7.32 6.64
C LEU A 220 2.52 7.07 7.08
N ASN A 221 1.85 6.16 6.38
CA ASN A 221 0.51 5.71 6.74
C ASN A 221 0.54 4.30 7.31
N LEU A 222 0.21 4.17 8.58
CA LEU A 222 0.11 2.92 9.35
C LEU A 222 -1.32 2.72 9.89
N ALA A 223 -2.31 3.45 9.37
CA ALA A 223 -3.68 3.34 9.82
C ALA A 223 -4.26 1.94 9.56
N ASP A 224 -5.34 1.61 10.26
CA ASP A 224 -6.06 0.34 10.07
C ASP A 224 -5.15 -0.88 10.24
N ASN A 225 -4.31 -0.86 11.28
CA ASN A 225 -3.47 -1.99 11.69
C ASN A 225 -3.86 -2.44 13.11
N LYS A 226 -3.02 -3.24 13.75
CA LYS A 226 -3.24 -3.78 15.12
C LYS A 226 -2.16 -3.29 16.10
N LEU A 227 -1.52 -2.16 15.81
CA LEU A 227 -0.42 -1.64 16.61
C LEU A 227 -0.93 -1.18 17.98
N SER A 228 -0.25 -1.58 19.05
CA SER A 228 -0.68 -1.26 20.43
C SER A 228 0.41 -0.59 21.27
N LYS A 229 1.68 -0.93 21.02
CA LYS A 229 2.84 -0.41 21.76
C LYS A 229 3.96 -0.06 20.79
N PHE A 230 4.71 0.96 21.16
CA PHE A 230 5.91 1.42 20.46
C PHE A 230 7.03 1.56 21.48
N THR A 231 8.26 1.33 21.05
CA THR A 231 9.45 1.54 21.88
C THR A 231 10.21 2.77 21.39
N VAL A 232 10.99 3.38 22.26
CA VAL A 232 11.91 4.45 21.85
C VAL A 232 12.84 3.91 20.77
N GLY A 233 12.87 4.61 19.63
CA GLY A 233 13.64 4.22 18.46
C GLY A 233 12.90 3.37 17.42
N THR A 234 11.62 3.01 17.61
CA THR A 234 10.80 2.39 16.55
C THR A 234 10.83 3.21 15.26
N PHE A 235 10.72 4.54 15.37
CA PHE A 235 10.72 5.48 14.24
C PHE A 235 12.09 6.13 13.96
N SER A 236 13.18 5.55 14.47
CA SER A 236 14.53 6.03 14.17
C SER A 236 14.79 6.10 12.66
N GLY A 237 15.45 7.17 12.22
CA GLY A 237 15.80 7.42 10.81
C GLY A 237 14.80 8.31 10.06
N LEU A 238 13.57 8.46 10.55
CA LEU A 238 12.50 9.24 9.89
C LEU A 238 12.63 10.77 10.11
N THR A 239 13.80 11.33 9.88
CA THR A 239 14.12 12.72 10.25
C THR A 239 13.36 13.77 9.45
N HIS A 240 12.92 13.45 8.23
CA HIS A 240 12.16 14.35 7.33
C HIS A 240 10.64 14.11 7.35
N LEU A 241 10.15 13.25 8.25
CA LEU A 241 8.73 12.90 8.27
C LEU A 241 7.88 14.12 8.64
N THR A 242 6.89 14.40 7.80
CA THR A 242 5.98 15.54 7.95
C THR A 242 4.57 15.13 8.34
N SER A 243 4.18 13.88 8.03
CA SER A 243 2.85 13.33 8.31
C SER A 243 2.96 11.89 8.76
N LEU A 244 2.41 11.59 9.94
CA LEU A 244 2.30 10.25 10.50
C LEU A 244 0.83 9.93 10.77
N ASN A 245 0.32 8.88 10.14
CA ASN A 245 -1.02 8.38 10.38
C ASN A 245 -0.99 7.05 11.13
N LEU A 246 -1.51 7.03 12.35
CA LEU A 246 -1.66 5.89 13.24
C LEU A 246 -3.14 5.63 13.58
N ALA A 247 -4.08 6.21 12.82
CA ALA A 247 -5.50 6.07 13.06
C ALA A 247 -5.96 4.61 13.04
N ASN A 248 -7.04 4.31 13.75
CA ASN A 248 -7.65 2.97 13.75
C ASN A 248 -6.65 1.84 14.05
N ASN A 249 -5.94 1.98 15.17
CA ASN A 249 -5.05 0.96 15.73
C ASN A 249 -5.53 0.60 17.15
N SER A 250 -4.72 -0.14 17.91
CA SER A 250 -5.02 -0.61 19.27
C SER A 250 -4.20 0.13 20.32
N ILE A 251 -3.88 1.41 20.11
CA ILE A 251 -3.01 2.19 21.00
C ILE A 251 -3.81 2.62 22.24
N SER A 252 -3.44 2.12 23.42
CA SER A 252 -4.09 2.50 24.68
C SER A 252 -3.34 3.58 25.47
N ALA A 253 -2.01 3.63 25.33
CA ALA A 253 -1.15 4.62 25.94
C ALA A 253 -0.18 5.16 24.88
N PHE A 254 -0.05 6.48 24.83
CA PHE A 254 0.81 7.15 23.87
C PHE A 254 1.94 7.89 24.60
N ASP A 255 3.16 7.38 24.48
CA ASP A 255 4.36 8.05 24.99
C ASP A 255 4.93 8.99 23.93
N GLY A 256 4.97 10.30 24.22
CA GLY A 256 5.52 11.31 23.33
C GLY A 256 7.00 11.09 22.97
N ASN A 257 7.76 10.30 23.74
CA ASN A 257 9.17 10.03 23.46
C ASN A 257 9.39 9.26 22.15
N ILE A 258 8.38 8.55 21.64
CA ILE A 258 8.50 7.87 20.33
C ILE A 258 8.60 8.87 19.17
N LEU A 259 8.24 10.14 19.43
CA LEU A 259 8.27 11.22 18.45
C LEU A 259 9.62 11.96 18.38
N ILE A 260 10.56 11.67 19.28
CA ILE A 260 11.91 12.30 19.33
C ILE A 260 12.63 12.33 17.97
N PRO A 261 12.56 11.29 17.11
CA PRO A 261 13.26 11.31 15.82
C PRO A 261 12.73 12.35 14.82
N PHE A 262 11.53 12.92 15.03
CA PHE A 262 10.85 13.71 14.01
C PHE A 262 11.13 15.21 14.12
N ASN A 263 12.03 15.71 13.29
CA ASN A 263 12.39 17.14 13.29
C ASN A 263 11.36 18.02 12.55
N HIS A 264 10.54 17.42 11.68
CA HIS A 264 9.66 18.15 10.76
C HIS A 264 8.18 17.71 10.82
N LEU A 265 7.79 16.91 11.82
CA LEU A 265 6.43 16.39 11.91
C LEU A 265 5.42 17.52 12.11
N SER A 266 4.50 17.65 11.15
CA SER A 266 3.48 18.70 11.14
C SER A 266 2.08 18.14 11.35
N LYS A 267 1.85 16.87 11.00
CA LYS A 267 0.54 16.20 11.08
C LYS A 267 0.69 14.87 11.80
N LEU A 268 -0.11 14.67 12.85
CA LEU A 268 -0.20 13.42 13.59
C LEU A 268 -1.66 13.01 13.71
N ASP A 269 -1.98 11.80 13.24
CA ASP A 269 -3.32 11.23 13.36
C ASP A 269 -3.27 10.01 14.30
N LEU A 270 -3.96 10.14 15.45
CA LEU A 270 -4.13 9.12 16.48
C LEU A 270 -5.62 8.79 16.68
N SER A 271 -6.48 9.20 15.74
CA SER A 271 -7.93 8.98 15.85
C SER A 271 -8.26 7.49 15.92
N ARG A 272 -9.44 7.15 16.46
CA ARG A 272 -9.97 5.77 16.47
C ARG A 272 -9.02 4.78 17.16
N ASN A 273 -8.45 5.15 18.29
CA ASN A 273 -7.60 4.28 19.11
C ASN A 273 -8.23 4.06 20.49
N GLY A 274 -7.51 3.41 21.40
CA GLY A 274 -7.94 3.17 22.78
C GLY A 274 -7.35 4.16 23.79
N ILE A 275 -6.88 5.34 23.36
CA ILE A 275 -6.08 6.23 24.21
C ILE A 275 -6.97 6.80 25.32
N TYR A 276 -6.65 6.47 26.57
CA TYR A 276 -7.37 6.96 27.75
C TYR A 276 -6.66 8.13 28.45
N TYR A 277 -5.35 8.25 28.24
CA TYR A 277 -4.51 9.33 28.75
C TYR A 277 -3.56 9.84 27.67
N PHE A 278 -3.37 11.16 27.63
CA PHE A 278 -2.55 11.82 26.61
C PHE A 278 -1.75 12.98 27.21
N ASP A 279 -0.43 12.86 27.27
CA ASP A 279 0.46 13.92 27.73
C ASP A 279 0.76 14.91 26.60
N ALA A 280 -0.03 15.98 26.53
CA ALA A 280 0.14 17.02 25.52
C ALA A 280 1.50 17.75 25.62
N ASN A 281 2.07 17.84 26.82
CA ASN A 281 3.36 18.52 27.02
C ASN A 281 4.51 17.68 26.48
N SER A 282 4.54 16.38 26.77
CA SER A 282 5.54 15.47 26.20
C SER A 282 5.52 15.49 24.67
N VAL A 283 4.33 15.48 24.06
CA VAL A 283 4.19 15.59 22.60
C VAL A 283 4.71 16.93 22.08
N HIS A 284 4.32 18.05 22.70
CA HIS A 284 4.76 19.37 22.25
C HIS A 284 6.28 19.60 22.39
N VAL A 285 6.89 19.10 23.46
CA VAL A 285 8.34 19.20 23.68
C VAL A 285 9.11 18.39 22.63
N ASN A 286 8.62 17.19 22.31
CA ASN A 286 9.29 16.30 21.36
C ASN A 286 9.05 16.69 19.88
N VAL A 287 7.88 17.26 19.55
CA VAL A 287 7.56 17.74 18.19
C VAL A 287 6.93 19.15 18.21
N PRO A 288 7.72 20.21 18.48
CA PRO A 288 7.22 21.59 18.50
C PRO A 288 6.75 22.09 17.12
N THR A 289 7.10 21.36 16.06
CA THR A 289 6.69 21.60 14.68
C THR A 289 5.27 21.13 14.37
N LEU A 290 4.62 20.39 15.27
CA LEU A 290 3.27 19.90 15.08
C LEU A 290 2.30 21.06 14.80
N ARG A 291 1.37 20.85 13.86
CA ARG A 291 0.35 21.82 13.46
C ARG A 291 -1.04 21.24 13.47
N VAL A 292 -1.17 19.96 13.13
CA VAL A 292 -2.46 19.26 13.08
C VAL A 292 -2.36 18.00 13.91
N LEU A 293 -3.27 17.86 14.87
CA LEU A 293 -3.47 16.65 15.66
C LEU A 293 -4.90 16.15 15.47
N ARG A 294 -5.05 14.87 15.14
CA ARG A 294 -6.34 14.16 15.22
C ARG A 294 -6.27 13.13 16.33
N ILE A 295 -7.27 13.13 17.19
CA ILE A 295 -7.32 12.40 18.47
C ILE A 295 -8.78 11.99 18.79
N ASP A 296 -9.70 12.20 17.86
CA ASP A 296 -11.09 11.79 17.97
C ASP A 296 -11.27 10.28 18.06
N ASP A 297 -12.45 9.84 18.51
CA ASP A 297 -12.79 8.43 18.70
C ASP A 297 -11.78 7.66 19.58
N ASN A 298 -11.33 8.28 20.67
CA ASN A 298 -10.51 7.67 21.72
C ASN A 298 -11.28 7.53 23.05
N LEU A 299 -10.64 7.02 24.10
CA LEU A 299 -11.24 6.76 25.41
C LEU A 299 -10.96 7.85 26.46
N LEU A 300 -10.60 9.06 26.03
CA LEU A 300 -10.23 10.17 26.91
C LEU A 300 -11.43 10.62 27.76
N SER A 301 -11.17 10.95 29.03
CA SER A 301 -12.19 11.60 29.86
C SER A 301 -12.47 13.02 29.36
N CYS A 302 -13.69 13.52 29.55
CA CYS A 302 -14.06 14.85 29.07
C CYS A 302 -13.19 15.97 29.69
N ILE A 303 -12.83 15.83 30.97
CA ILE A 303 -11.93 16.77 31.66
C ILE A 303 -10.53 16.74 31.03
N HIS A 304 -9.99 15.55 30.80
CA HIS A 304 -8.66 15.41 30.19
C HIS A 304 -8.63 15.96 28.77
N LEU A 305 -9.66 15.65 27.97
CA LEU A 305 -9.80 16.16 26.60
C LEU A 305 -9.88 17.69 26.55
N ILE A 306 -10.61 18.34 27.48
CA ILE A 306 -10.63 19.81 27.60
C ILE A 306 -9.21 20.34 27.81
N ASN A 307 -8.44 19.75 28.73
CA ASN A 307 -7.08 20.18 29.02
C ASN A 307 -6.16 20.03 27.81
N VAL A 308 -6.25 18.90 27.10
CA VAL A 308 -5.48 18.65 25.88
C VAL A 308 -5.81 19.70 24.80
N ILE A 309 -7.09 19.95 24.54
CA ILE A 309 -7.51 20.92 23.52
C ILE A 309 -7.07 22.34 23.91
N GLN A 310 -7.24 22.74 25.18
CA GLN A 310 -6.81 24.06 25.64
C GLN A 310 -5.29 24.25 25.53
N TYR A 311 -4.51 23.22 25.89
CA TYR A 311 -3.07 23.24 25.75
C TYR A 311 -2.65 23.43 24.28
N PHE A 312 -3.15 22.60 23.37
CA PHE A 312 -2.79 22.67 21.96
C PHE A 312 -3.26 23.95 21.28
N LYS A 313 -4.42 24.48 21.67
CA LYS A 313 -4.87 25.81 21.23
C LYS A 313 -3.89 26.90 21.62
N LYS A 314 -3.31 26.85 22.84
CA LYS A 314 -2.31 27.83 23.31
C LYS A 314 -1.01 27.75 22.51
N VAL A 315 -0.61 26.56 22.06
CA VAL A 315 0.60 26.35 21.25
C VAL A 315 0.34 26.32 19.73
N HIS A 316 -0.82 26.81 19.28
CA HIS A 316 -1.18 26.94 17.86
C HIS A 316 -1.19 25.60 17.09
N VAL A 317 -1.57 24.52 17.76
CA VAL A 317 -1.84 23.22 17.14
C VAL A 317 -3.36 23.07 16.98
N GLU A 318 -3.79 22.82 15.75
CA GLU A 318 -5.17 22.54 15.43
C GLU A 318 -5.51 21.10 15.82
N VAL A 319 -6.40 20.94 16.80
CA VAL A 319 -7.00 19.65 17.14
C VAL A 319 -8.22 19.47 16.25
N VAL A 320 -8.06 18.70 15.18
CA VAL A 320 -9.09 18.50 14.15
C VAL A 320 -10.07 17.44 14.60
N ASN A 321 -11.35 17.72 14.36
CA ASN A 321 -12.45 16.80 14.58
C ASN A 321 -12.93 16.25 13.22
N THR A 322 -12.87 14.94 13.03
CA THR A 322 -13.48 14.26 11.88
C THR A 322 -14.92 13.81 12.17
N VAL A 323 -15.84 14.77 12.09
CA VAL A 323 -17.30 14.61 11.89
C VAL A 323 -18.12 13.97 13.04
N GLY A 324 -18.81 14.82 13.81
CA GLY A 324 -20.25 15.06 13.59
C GLY A 324 -21.27 13.91 13.72
N ARG A 325 -21.05 12.86 14.53
CA ARG A 325 -22.13 11.91 14.92
C ARG A 325 -21.98 11.41 16.35
N TYR A 326 -22.51 12.15 17.32
CA TYR A 326 -22.51 11.66 18.70
C TYR A 326 -23.85 11.92 19.38
N HIS A 327 -24.52 10.83 19.75
CA HIS A 327 -25.62 10.81 20.73
C HIS A 327 -25.08 10.75 22.18
N VAL A 328 -23.77 10.98 22.37
CA VAL A 328 -23.03 10.86 23.63
C VAL A 328 -22.33 12.17 23.98
N GLN A 329 -21.74 12.24 25.18
CA GLN A 329 -20.97 13.40 25.62
C GLN A 329 -19.75 13.68 24.74
N ASN A 330 -19.46 14.97 24.56
CA ASN A 330 -18.40 15.42 23.66
C ASN A 330 -17.84 16.79 24.08
N VAL A 331 -16.62 17.07 23.66
CA VAL A 331 -15.94 18.36 23.79
C VAL A 331 -15.62 18.86 22.39
N ILE A 332 -16.30 19.92 21.94
CA ILE A 332 -16.12 20.51 20.60
C ILE A 332 -16.34 19.44 19.49
N GLY A 333 -17.33 18.59 19.71
CA GLY A 333 -17.71 17.51 18.81
C GLY A 333 -16.75 16.30 18.81
N ILE A 334 -15.75 16.23 19.68
CA ILE A 334 -14.94 15.03 19.90
C ILE A 334 -15.55 14.25 21.08
N ALA A 335 -15.90 12.99 20.87
CA ALA A 335 -16.47 12.14 21.93
C ALA A 335 -15.51 11.95 23.10
N CYS A 336 -16.07 11.86 24.31
CA CYS A 336 -15.31 11.63 25.54
C CYS A 336 -16.12 10.81 26.55
N THR A 337 -15.45 10.29 27.57
CA THR A 337 -16.08 9.48 28.62
C THR A 337 -16.26 10.26 29.93
N GLU A 338 -17.34 10.03 30.67
CA GLU A 338 -17.51 10.47 32.07
C GLU A 338 -16.84 9.53 33.07
N ILE A 339 -16.12 8.52 32.60
CA ILE A 339 -15.41 7.61 33.47
C ILE A 339 -14.30 8.43 34.14
N ILE A 340 -14.60 8.96 35.33
CA ILE A 340 -13.60 9.10 36.37
C ILE A 340 -13.14 7.67 36.57
N LEU A 341 -12.01 7.30 35.94
CA LEU A 341 -11.29 6.11 36.39
C LEU A 341 -11.00 6.44 37.85
N ASN A 342 -11.79 5.84 38.75
CA ASN A 342 -11.76 6.06 40.18
C ASN A 342 -10.53 5.34 40.71
N HIS A 343 -9.39 5.86 40.30
CA HIS A 343 -8.11 5.22 40.37
C HIS A 343 -7.11 6.36 40.59
N SER A 344 -7.13 6.88 41.82
CA SER A 344 -5.89 6.87 42.60
C SER A 344 -5.41 5.41 42.73
N VAL A 345 -5.01 4.81 41.60
CA VAL A 345 -4.23 3.58 41.62
C VAL A 345 -2.87 4.07 42.02
N ASP A 346 -2.45 3.63 43.19
CA ASP A 346 -1.07 3.76 43.64
C ASP A 346 -0.14 3.45 42.45
N PHE A 347 0.78 4.35 42.16
CA PHE A 347 1.66 4.28 41.00
C PHE A 347 2.36 2.91 40.90
N GLU A 348 2.65 2.30 42.06
CA GLU A 348 3.21 0.95 42.21
C GLU A 348 2.24 -0.16 41.76
N GLN A 349 0.94 0.01 41.97
CA GLN A 349 -0.08 -0.95 41.57
C GLN A 349 -0.39 -0.83 40.06
N PHE A 350 -0.26 0.38 39.48
CA PHE A 350 -0.26 0.57 38.02
C PHE A 350 0.99 -0.06 37.38
N LEU A 351 2.18 0.15 37.96
CA LEU A 351 3.42 -0.50 37.51
C LEU A 351 3.30 -2.02 37.54
N LYS A 352 2.72 -2.60 38.60
CA LYS A 352 2.46 -4.05 38.67
C LYS A 352 1.51 -4.55 37.58
N VAL A 353 0.39 -3.86 37.34
CA VAL A 353 -0.57 -4.27 36.30
C VAL A 353 0.04 -4.08 34.91
N ALA A 354 0.77 -2.99 34.68
CA ALA A 354 1.51 -2.76 33.44
C ALA A 354 2.62 -3.80 33.24
N GLU A 355 3.33 -4.22 34.28
CA GLU A 355 4.34 -5.29 34.23
C GLU A 355 3.70 -6.67 34.00
N GLU A 356 2.56 -6.97 34.62
CA GLU A 356 1.80 -8.20 34.39
C GLU A 356 1.21 -8.26 32.96
N ASP A 357 0.71 -7.15 32.44
CA ASP A 357 0.22 -7.05 31.06
C ASP A 357 1.37 -7.05 30.05
N THR A 358 2.55 -6.55 30.42
CA THR A 358 3.77 -6.66 29.61
C THR A 358 4.26 -8.12 29.55
N LYS A 359 4.09 -8.89 30.63
CA LYS A 359 4.33 -10.34 30.65
C LYS A 359 3.28 -11.15 29.89
N LYS A 360 2.02 -10.69 29.82
CA LYS A 360 0.95 -11.32 29.03
C LYS A 360 1.02 -11.00 27.53
N SER A 361 1.67 -9.91 27.13
CA SER A 361 1.85 -9.55 25.71
C SER A 361 2.78 -10.48 24.89
N ILE A 362 3.19 -11.63 25.43
CA ILE A 362 3.88 -12.69 24.67
C ILE A 362 2.88 -13.72 24.08
N SER A 363 1.60 -13.72 24.46
CA SER A 363 0.63 -14.74 23.99
C SER A 363 -0.52 -14.24 23.09
N TYR A 364 -0.50 -12.99 22.65
CA TYR A 364 -1.55 -12.45 21.77
C TYR A 364 -0.97 -11.61 20.62
N CYS A 365 -0.12 -12.26 19.82
CA CYS A 365 -0.21 -12.31 18.35
C CYS A 365 -0.18 -13.81 17.97
#